data_AF-A0A959RSZ0-F1
#
_entry.id   AF-A0A959RSZ0-F1
#
_cell.length_a   1.000
_cell.length_b   1.000
_cell.length_c   1.000
_cell.angle_alpha   90.00
_cell.angle_beta   90.00
_cell.angle_gamma   90.00
#
_symmetry.space_group_name_H-M   'P 1'
#
loop_
_entity.id
_entity.type
_entity.pdbx_description
1 polymer ?
#
loop_
_entity_poly.entity_id
_entity_poly.type
_entity_poly.pdbx_seq_one_letter_code
_entity_poly.pdbx_strand_id
1 'polypeptide(L)'
;EPYFDYGAIDPTPAIQKFPIKNSSPKIEWNDLTVLPEVTFPAITVGWNATDLDGDETITEIHLALNDTTNFIKLNGSTRLVSLIIENLNSENADMNIFINADGDKKFSENLPNLILNGNNKLFIKAVDNSGAASKFVSLPNDDKSWFVKKPKGDLLLVDDYPAGVAVTDFYKQKFDDFYLNQYDIFNIETTSLPYESITYLNTLKLFKKIFWFSGSSPRLDLSNLITQKFLQGGGKIAYSMTFQDSSANFDFSIQTLQAFLPIESFDSKKPISFLFSGANIVSSTDFSNFADLSTKSTIGFVRTFKTSNITSKKVYDLTSQQLNGEIALMNNTKTLFFIGLPLHQCDANGNVGNVLQEIFINEFGLN
;
A
#
# COMPACT_ATOMS: atom_id res chain seq x y z
N GLU A 1 -6.39 76.84 33.89
CA GLU A 1 -7.15 77.18 32.67
C GLU A 1 -6.88 76.12 31.62
N PRO A 2 -7.88 75.74 30.80
CA PRO A 2 -7.68 74.80 29.71
C PRO A 2 -7.02 75.52 28.54
N TYR A 3 -5.90 74.98 28.04
CA TYR A 3 -5.29 75.45 26.79
C TYR A 3 -6.09 74.89 25.62
N PHE A 4 -6.66 75.77 24.80
CA PHE A 4 -7.18 75.42 23.47
C PHE A 4 -6.09 75.70 22.44
N ASP A 5 -5.70 74.66 21.72
CA ASP A 5 -4.79 74.77 20.58
C ASP A 5 -5.52 75.44 19.41
N TYR A 6 -4.98 76.57 18.94
CA TYR A 6 -5.44 77.30 17.75
C TYR A 6 -4.60 76.96 16.51
N GLY A 7 -3.90 75.81 16.51
CA GLY A 7 -3.17 75.32 15.37
C GLY A 7 -4.08 75.26 14.13
N ALA A 8 -3.80 76.13 13.16
CA ALA A 8 -4.52 76.13 11.89
C ALA A 8 -4.37 74.74 11.25
N ILE A 9 -5.49 74.06 11.02
CA ILE A 9 -5.52 72.79 10.29
C ILE A 9 -4.88 73.06 8.92
N ASP A 10 -3.77 72.39 8.64
CA ASP A 10 -3.11 72.47 7.33
C ASP A 10 -4.12 72.07 6.24
N PRO A 11 -4.49 72.97 5.32
CA PRO A 11 -5.44 72.66 4.26
C PRO A 11 -4.86 71.70 3.20
N THR A 12 -3.54 71.44 3.25
CA THR A 12 -2.80 70.56 2.34
C THR A 12 -1.90 69.58 3.11
N PRO A 13 -2.45 68.77 4.02
CA PRO A 13 -1.64 67.87 4.82
C PRO A 13 -0.87 66.92 3.90
N ALA A 14 0.38 66.64 4.23
CA ALA A 14 1.17 65.68 3.49
C ALA A 14 0.50 64.29 3.58
N ILE A 15 -0.02 63.79 2.46
CA ILE A 15 -0.62 62.46 2.38
C ILE A 15 0.41 61.52 1.76
N GLN A 16 0.79 60.48 2.50
CA GLN A 16 1.55 59.36 1.95
C GLN A 16 0.61 58.16 1.74
N LYS A 17 0.41 57.77 0.48
CA LYS A 17 -0.34 56.57 0.13
C LYS A 17 0.62 55.37 0.11
N PHE A 18 0.42 54.42 1.02
CA PHE A 18 1.07 53.11 0.94
C PHE A 18 0.10 52.14 0.25
N PRO A 19 0.33 51.78 -1.04
CA PRO A 19 -0.47 50.73 -1.65
C PRO A 19 -0.09 49.40 -0.98
N ILE A 20 -1.01 48.84 -0.20
CA ILE A 20 -0.88 47.47 0.31
C ILE A 20 -1.23 46.55 -0.86
N LYS A 21 -0.21 45.91 -1.44
CA LYS A 21 -0.40 44.87 -2.45
C LYS A 21 -0.21 43.52 -1.78
N ASN A 22 -1.31 42.82 -1.60
CA ASN A 22 -1.29 41.46 -1.07
C ASN A 22 -0.42 40.55 -1.95
N SER A 23 0.42 39.73 -1.31
CA SER A 23 1.26 38.77 -2.01
C SER A 23 0.46 37.50 -2.26
N SER A 24 0.61 36.87 -3.43
CA SER A 24 -0.06 35.58 -3.64
C SER A 24 0.70 34.47 -2.91
N PRO A 25 -0.01 33.50 -2.31
CA PRO A 25 0.62 32.37 -1.65
C PRO A 25 1.39 31.51 -2.65
N LYS A 26 2.32 30.70 -2.13
CA LYS A 26 3.06 29.68 -2.88
C LYS A 26 2.63 28.30 -2.43
N ILE A 27 2.58 27.36 -3.37
CA ILE A 27 2.25 25.96 -3.10
C ILE A 27 3.08 25.06 -4.01
N GLU A 28 3.52 23.91 -3.49
CA GLU A 28 4.28 22.90 -4.23
C GLU A 28 4.04 21.50 -3.66
N TRP A 29 4.15 20.47 -4.50
CA TRP A 29 4.15 19.08 -4.04
C TRP A 29 5.39 18.80 -3.21
N ASN A 30 5.26 18.06 -2.11
CA ASN A 30 6.40 17.76 -1.25
C ASN A 30 7.19 16.55 -1.73
N ASP A 31 8.39 16.36 -1.15
CA ASP A 31 9.34 15.31 -1.56
C ASP A 31 8.82 13.87 -1.37
N LEU A 32 7.86 13.66 -0.46
CA LEU A 32 7.23 12.36 -0.25
C LEU A 32 6.16 12.03 -1.29
N THR A 33 5.73 13.02 -2.08
CA THR A 33 4.77 12.86 -3.17
C THR A 33 5.48 12.41 -4.45
N VAL A 34 6.11 11.24 -4.35
CA VAL A 34 6.73 10.55 -5.48
C VAL A 34 5.64 9.83 -6.26
N LEU A 35 5.40 10.23 -7.50
CA LEU A 35 4.35 9.63 -8.35
C LEU A 35 4.98 8.63 -9.33
N PRO A 36 4.70 7.32 -9.23
CA PRO A 36 5.13 6.35 -10.25
C PRO A 36 4.32 6.51 -11.53
N GLU A 37 4.83 5.96 -12.63
CA GLU A 37 4.15 6.03 -13.94
C GLU A 37 2.81 5.32 -13.95
N VAL A 38 2.64 4.27 -13.13
CA VAL A 38 1.41 3.47 -13.05
C VAL A 38 1.02 3.25 -11.59
N THR A 39 -0.23 3.54 -11.26
CA THR A 39 -0.84 3.17 -9.97
C THR A 39 -2.19 2.52 -10.17
N PHE A 40 -2.68 1.85 -9.13
CA PHE A 40 -4.12 1.62 -8.97
C PHE A 40 -4.82 2.93 -8.54
N PRO A 41 -6.16 3.02 -8.54
CA PRO A 41 -6.89 4.24 -8.20
C PRO A 41 -6.94 4.49 -6.67
N ALA A 42 -5.78 4.44 -6.04
CA ALA A 42 -5.53 4.77 -4.64
C ALA A 42 -4.15 5.44 -4.55
N ILE A 43 -4.10 6.67 -4.03
CA ILE A 43 -2.85 7.41 -3.88
C ILE A 43 -2.92 8.40 -2.72
N THR A 44 -1.83 8.55 -1.96
CA THR A 44 -1.69 9.60 -0.96
C THR A 44 -0.73 10.66 -1.48
N VAL A 45 -1.13 11.92 -1.42
CA VAL A 45 -0.36 13.06 -1.92
C VAL A 45 -0.34 14.18 -0.88
N GLY A 46 0.77 14.91 -0.83
CA GLY A 46 0.98 16.01 0.09
C GLY A 46 1.72 17.19 -0.54
N TRP A 47 1.55 18.36 0.06
CA TRP A 47 2.08 19.61 -0.46
C TRP A 47 2.50 20.53 0.66
N ASN A 48 3.40 21.46 0.34
CA ASN A 48 3.78 22.58 1.17
C ASN A 48 3.09 23.84 0.61
N ALA A 49 2.55 24.67 1.48
CA ALA A 49 1.98 25.95 1.09
C ALA A 49 2.41 27.02 2.09
N THR A 50 2.91 28.15 1.57
CA THR A 50 3.44 29.26 2.35
C THR A 50 2.93 30.60 1.86
N ASP A 51 2.73 31.54 2.77
CA ASP A 51 2.38 32.93 2.44
C ASP A 51 3.36 33.90 3.12
N LEU A 52 3.71 35.00 2.44
CA LEU A 52 4.58 36.03 2.98
C LEU A 52 3.92 36.75 4.17
N ASP A 53 2.58 36.84 4.14
CA ASP A 53 1.78 37.47 5.19
C ASP A 53 1.45 36.52 6.36
N GLY A 54 1.92 35.27 6.29
CA GLY A 54 1.76 34.22 7.30
C GLY A 54 0.94 33.03 6.77
N ASP A 55 1.36 31.79 7.00
CA ASP A 55 0.67 30.61 6.42
C ASP A 55 -0.79 30.46 6.88
N GLU A 56 -1.15 31.08 8.00
CA GLU A 56 -2.52 31.19 8.51
C GLU A 56 -3.44 32.06 7.64
N THR A 57 -2.89 32.90 6.75
CA THR A 57 -3.69 33.68 5.78
C THR A 57 -4.23 32.79 4.68
N ILE A 58 -3.65 31.61 4.45
CA ILE A 58 -4.13 30.63 3.47
C ILE A 58 -5.43 30.03 4.00
N THR A 59 -6.53 30.33 3.32
CA THR A 59 -7.88 29.91 3.75
C THR A 59 -8.40 28.71 2.97
N GLU A 60 -7.98 28.55 1.71
CA GLU A 60 -8.42 27.45 0.84
C GLU A 60 -7.23 26.79 0.12
N ILE A 61 -7.28 25.46 0.00
CA ILE A 61 -6.50 24.71 -0.98
C ILE A 61 -7.46 24.16 -2.03
N HIS A 62 -7.27 24.52 -3.28
CA HIS A 62 -8.04 23.99 -4.40
C HIS A 62 -7.34 22.74 -4.93
N LEU A 63 -8.06 21.62 -4.97
CA LEU A 63 -7.59 20.34 -5.50
C LEU A 63 -8.44 19.96 -6.73
N ALA A 64 -7.80 19.70 -7.85
CA ALA A 64 -8.45 19.27 -9.09
C ALA A 64 -7.77 18.03 -9.69
N LEU A 65 -8.54 17.26 -10.45
CA LEU A 65 -8.09 16.12 -11.23
C LEU A 65 -8.53 16.33 -12.67
N ASN A 66 -7.56 16.34 -13.60
CA ASN A 66 -7.70 16.52 -15.05
C ASN A 66 -8.33 17.83 -15.55
N ASP A 67 -9.14 18.52 -14.76
CA ASP A 67 -9.83 19.76 -15.12
C ASP A 67 -9.73 20.80 -14.00
N THR A 68 -8.95 21.85 -14.23
CA THR A 68 -8.77 22.95 -13.27
C THR A 68 -9.98 23.87 -13.11
N THR A 69 -11.03 23.71 -13.93
CA THR A 69 -12.29 24.44 -13.78
C THR A 69 -13.26 23.76 -12.82
N ASN A 70 -13.04 22.47 -12.52
CA ASN A 70 -13.82 21.68 -11.57
C ASN A 70 -12.94 21.19 -10.41
N PHE A 71 -12.78 22.03 -9.39
CA PHE A 71 -11.91 21.78 -8.23
C PHE A 71 -12.72 21.70 -6.93
N ILE A 72 -12.19 20.94 -5.98
CA ILE A 72 -12.68 20.86 -4.60
C ILE A 72 -11.92 21.84 -3.71
N LYS A 73 -12.63 22.49 -2.79
CA LYS A 73 -12.06 23.43 -1.83
C LYS A 73 -11.81 22.76 -0.48
N LEU A 74 -10.55 22.49 -0.19
CA LEU A 74 -10.10 21.99 1.11
C LEU A 74 -9.77 23.16 2.04
N ASN A 75 -9.81 22.91 3.35
CA ASN A 75 -9.36 23.88 4.33
C ASN A 75 -7.90 24.28 4.09
N GLY A 76 -7.57 25.56 4.20
CA GLY A 76 -6.24 26.14 3.95
C GLY A 76 -5.10 25.53 4.76
N SER A 77 -5.38 24.86 5.89
CA SER A 77 -4.39 24.11 6.70
C SER A 77 -4.12 22.67 6.22
N THR A 78 -4.89 22.17 5.24
CA THR A 78 -4.70 20.81 4.70
C THR A 78 -3.37 20.71 3.96
N ARG A 79 -2.57 19.68 4.27
CA ARG A 79 -1.25 19.44 3.64
C ARG A 79 -1.07 18.01 3.11
N LEU A 80 -2.01 17.11 3.41
CA LEU A 80 -1.94 15.69 3.08
C LEU A 80 -3.35 15.14 2.85
N VAL A 81 -3.55 14.40 1.76
CA VAL A 81 -4.80 13.69 1.48
C VAL A 81 -4.54 12.31 0.91
N SER A 82 -5.40 11.34 1.24
CA SER A 82 -5.50 10.09 0.50
C SER A 82 -6.69 10.15 -0.45
N LEU A 83 -6.45 9.88 -1.72
CA LEU A 83 -7.44 9.80 -2.77
C LEU A 83 -7.67 8.33 -3.09
N ILE A 84 -8.90 7.86 -2.95
CA ILE A 84 -9.27 6.46 -3.19
C ILE A 84 -10.54 6.46 -4.01
N ILE A 85 -10.59 5.72 -5.11
CA ILE A 85 -11.82 5.61 -5.91
C ILE A 85 -13.03 5.26 -5.06
N GLU A 86 -14.15 5.94 -5.32
CA GLU A 86 -15.40 5.65 -4.62
C GLU A 86 -16.07 4.38 -5.13
N ASN A 87 -16.17 4.25 -6.45
CA ASN A 87 -16.80 3.12 -7.10
C ASN A 87 -16.05 2.73 -8.38
N LEU A 88 -15.42 1.57 -8.35
CA LEU A 88 -14.68 0.98 -9.47
C LEU A 88 -15.53 0.76 -10.73
N ASN A 89 -16.86 0.72 -10.60
CA ASN A 89 -17.80 0.44 -11.68
C ASN A 89 -18.54 1.68 -12.20
N SER A 90 -18.21 2.88 -11.71
CA SER A 90 -18.82 4.12 -12.21
C SER A 90 -18.34 4.45 -13.63
N GLU A 91 -19.25 4.98 -14.46
CA GLU A 91 -18.90 5.55 -15.77
C GLU A 91 -18.13 6.88 -15.60
N ASN A 92 -18.48 7.66 -14.57
CA ASN A 92 -17.76 8.84 -14.14
C ASN A 92 -17.07 8.50 -12.82
N ALA A 93 -15.80 8.10 -12.90
CA ALA A 93 -15.06 7.70 -11.71
C ALA A 93 -14.66 8.95 -10.90
N ASP A 94 -15.02 8.93 -9.63
CA ASP A 94 -14.65 9.97 -8.66
C ASP A 94 -13.78 9.34 -7.56
N MET A 95 -12.99 10.17 -6.89
CA MET A 95 -12.17 9.76 -5.75
C MET A 95 -12.70 10.34 -4.44
N ASN A 96 -12.92 9.47 -3.45
CA ASN A 96 -13.06 9.88 -2.07
C ASN A 96 -11.77 10.59 -1.62
N ILE A 97 -11.92 11.68 -0.88
CA ILE A 97 -10.79 12.41 -0.28
C ILE A 97 -10.78 12.14 1.23
N PHE A 98 -9.66 11.65 1.75
CA PHE A 98 -9.45 11.43 3.17
C PHE A 98 -8.40 12.40 3.70
N ILE A 99 -8.82 13.29 4.61
CA ILE A 99 -7.98 14.40 5.10
C ILE A 99 -6.90 13.86 6.04
N ASN A 100 -5.66 14.34 5.87
CA ASN A 100 -4.47 13.90 6.61
C ASN A 100 -4.22 12.40 6.51
N ALA A 101 -4.64 11.80 5.39
CA ALA A 101 -4.57 10.36 5.15
C ALA A 101 -5.27 9.49 6.22
N ASP A 102 -6.23 10.08 6.94
CA ASP A 102 -7.00 9.43 7.99
C ASP A 102 -8.28 8.81 7.41
N GLY A 103 -8.39 7.49 7.50
CA GLY A 103 -9.51 6.72 6.94
C GLY A 103 -10.87 7.07 7.55
N ASP A 104 -10.90 7.68 8.74
CA ASP A 104 -12.13 8.10 9.41
C ASP A 104 -12.53 9.54 9.05
N LYS A 105 -11.65 10.29 8.37
CA LYS A 105 -11.87 11.70 7.98
C LYS A 105 -12.15 11.85 6.49
N LYS A 106 -13.19 11.16 6.02
CA LYS A 106 -13.71 11.35 4.67
C LYS A 106 -14.24 12.77 4.51
N PHE A 107 -13.77 13.48 3.48
CA PHE A 107 -14.30 14.78 3.08
C PHE A 107 -15.71 14.63 2.50
N SER A 108 -16.54 15.67 2.61
CA SER A 108 -17.95 15.61 2.21
C SER A 108 -18.17 15.49 0.71
N GLU A 109 -17.22 15.97 -0.09
CA GLU A 109 -17.25 15.94 -1.56
C GLU A 109 -16.22 14.96 -2.10
N ASN A 110 -16.50 14.40 -3.28
CA ASN A 110 -15.56 13.56 -4.01
C ASN A 110 -14.79 14.42 -5.03
N LEU A 111 -13.55 14.03 -5.34
CA LEU A 111 -12.76 14.63 -6.40
C LEU A 111 -13.16 14.01 -7.75
N PRO A 112 -13.78 14.77 -8.67
CA PRO A 112 -14.34 14.21 -9.90
C PRO A 112 -13.28 14.01 -10.98
N ASN A 113 -13.70 13.46 -12.13
CA ASN A 113 -12.95 13.37 -13.38
C ASN A 113 -11.77 12.40 -13.39
N LEU A 114 -11.79 11.34 -12.59
CA LEU A 114 -10.79 10.28 -12.70
C LEU A 114 -10.96 9.51 -14.02
N ILE A 115 -9.87 9.33 -14.75
CA ILE A 115 -9.83 8.53 -15.97
C ILE A 115 -9.21 7.16 -15.63
N LEU A 116 -10.04 6.14 -15.51
CA LEU A 116 -9.57 4.76 -15.33
C LEU A 116 -8.99 4.20 -16.63
N ASN A 117 -7.92 3.40 -16.51
CA ASN A 117 -7.11 2.89 -17.62
C ASN A 117 -6.64 4.00 -18.57
N GLY A 118 -6.28 5.16 -18.01
CA GLY A 118 -5.79 6.30 -18.75
C GLY A 118 -4.83 7.17 -17.95
N ASN A 119 -4.26 8.17 -18.62
CA ASN A 119 -3.38 9.15 -18.00
C ASN A 119 -4.19 10.21 -17.27
N ASN A 120 -3.71 10.58 -16.10
CA ASN A 120 -4.33 11.55 -15.19
C ASN A 120 -3.32 12.61 -14.75
N LYS A 121 -3.82 13.74 -14.27
CA LYS A 121 -3.03 14.84 -13.71
C LYS A 121 -3.77 15.49 -12.54
N LEU A 122 -3.11 15.55 -11.39
CA LEU A 122 -3.57 16.32 -10.22
C LEU A 122 -3.11 17.76 -10.33
N PHE A 123 -3.89 18.67 -9.77
CA PHE A 123 -3.57 20.09 -9.69
C PHE A 123 -3.89 20.61 -8.30
N ILE A 124 -2.99 21.44 -7.75
CA ILE A 124 -3.21 22.14 -6.48
C ILE A 124 -2.97 23.63 -6.63
N LYS A 125 -3.69 24.42 -5.84
CA LYS A 125 -3.59 25.88 -5.77
C LYS A 125 -3.94 26.37 -4.37
N ALA A 126 -3.25 27.39 -3.88
CA ALA A 126 -3.55 28.03 -2.60
C ALA A 126 -4.27 29.37 -2.81
N VAL A 127 -5.19 29.71 -1.90
CA VAL A 127 -5.91 31.00 -1.87
C VAL A 127 -5.88 31.58 -0.46
N ASP A 128 -5.55 32.86 -0.35
CA ASP A 128 -5.51 33.59 0.91
C ASP A 128 -6.86 34.24 1.29
N ASN A 129 -6.92 34.81 2.49
CA ASN A 129 -8.09 35.50 3.05
C ASN A 129 -8.51 36.76 2.28
N SER A 130 -7.65 37.30 1.43
CA SER A 130 -7.90 38.46 0.57
C SER A 130 -8.30 38.04 -0.85
N GLY A 131 -8.36 36.73 -1.11
CA GLY A 131 -8.71 36.14 -2.40
C GLY A 131 -7.57 36.12 -3.42
N ALA A 132 -6.35 36.51 -3.05
CA ALA A 132 -5.21 36.31 -3.96
C ALA A 132 -4.81 34.84 -3.96
N ALA A 133 -4.31 34.39 -5.10
CA ALA A 133 -4.18 32.96 -5.34
C ALA A 133 -2.95 32.60 -6.14
N SER A 134 -2.37 31.44 -5.83
CA SER A 134 -1.24 30.90 -6.57
C SER A 134 -1.65 30.47 -7.99
N LYS A 135 -0.65 30.18 -8.83
CA LYS A 135 -0.89 29.37 -10.04
C LYS A 135 -1.22 27.94 -9.63
N PHE A 136 -1.93 27.22 -10.50
CA PHE A 136 -2.05 25.76 -10.35
C PHE A 136 -0.70 25.10 -10.58
N VAL A 137 -0.35 24.16 -9.70
CA VAL A 137 0.83 23.31 -9.83
C VAL A 137 0.35 21.90 -10.11
N SER A 138 0.86 21.28 -11.17
CA SER A 138 0.41 19.98 -11.63
C SER A 138 1.31 18.83 -11.16
N LEU A 139 0.73 17.65 -10.96
CA LEU A 139 1.42 16.39 -10.70
C LEU A 139 0.81 15.29 -11.59
N PRO A 140 1.59 14.61 -12.45
CA PRO A 140 3.00 14.89 -12.72
C PRO A 140 3.22 16.26 -13.38
N ASN A 141 4.49 16.69 -13.51
CA ASN A 141 4.86 17.80 -14.39
C ASN A 141 4.74 17.39 -15.86
N ASP A 142 4.86 18.33 -16.80
CA ASP A 142 4.58 18.12 -18.24
C ASP A 142 5.44 17.03 -18.92
N ASP A 143 6.58 16.66 -18.33
CA ASP A 143 7.51 15.66 -18.89
C ASP A 143 7.23 14.22 -18.43
N LYS A 144 6.20 14.01 -17.62
CA LYS A 144 5.87 12.72 -17.02
C LYS A 144 4.38 12.41 -17.17
N SER A 145 4.05 11.13 -17.11
CA SER A 145 2.67 10.64 -17.16
C SER A 145 2.33 9.85 -15.90
N TRP A 146 1.06 9.88 -15.51
CA TRP A 146 0.53 9.06 -14.44
C TRP A 146 -0.70 8.30 -14.94
N PHE A 147 -0.51 7.00 -15.17
CA PHE A 147 -1.55 6.11 -15.63
C PHE A 147 -2.26 5.46 -14.44
N VAL A 148 -3.57 5.61 -14.36
CA VAL A 148 -4.38 4.98 -13.30
C VAL A 148 -5.02 3.72 -13.85
N LYS A 149 -4.50 2.57 -13.46
CA LYS A 149 -4.97 1.26 -13.89
C LYS A 149 -6.17 0.80 -13.06
N LYS A 150 -7.25 0.39 -13.74
CA LYS A 150 -8.40 -0.23 -13.09
C LYS A 150 -8.04 -1.67 -12.66
N PRO A 151 -8.30 -2.07 -11.39
CA PRO A 151 -8.29 -3.46 -10.97
C PRO A 151 -9.10 -4.37 -11.92
N LYS A 152 -8.51 -5.49 -12.33
CA LYS A 152 -9.15 -6.50 -13.19
C LYS A 152 -10.15 -7.36 -12.44
N GLY A 153 -9.96 -7.52 -11.13
CA GLY A 153 -10.81 -8.33 -10.27
C GLY A 153 -10.40 -8.21 -8.81
N ASP A 154 -10.84 -9.17 -8.00
CA ASP A 154 -10.71 -9.11 -6.53
C ASP A 154 -9.36 -9.64 -5.99
N LEU A 155 -8.47 -10.14 -6.85
CA LEU A 155 -7.19 -10.76 -6.49
C LEU A 155 -5.99 -9.92 -6.95
N LEU A 156 -5.06 -9.67 -6.03
CA LEU A 156 -3.75 -9.08 -6.33
C LEU A 156 -2.62 -10.03 -5.95
N LEU A 157 -1.68 -10.22 -6.86
CA LEU A 157 -0.41 -10.88 -6.66
C LEU A 157 0.64 -9.81 -6.35
N VAL A 158 1.23 -9.87 -5.16
CA VAL A 158 2.31 -8.99 -4.73
C VAL A 158 3.63 -9.72 -4.92
N ASP A 159 4.44 -9.17 -5.81
CA ASP A 159 5.79 -9.63 -6.10
C ASP A 159 6.80 -8.83 -5.27
N ASP A 160 7.34 -9.52 -4.27
CA ASP A 160 8.34 -9.05 -3.31
C ASP A 160 9.64 -9.86 -3.48
N TYR A 161 9.98 -10.21 -4.72
CA TYR A 161 11.28 -10.78 -5.06
C TYR A 161 12.22 -9.70 -5.55
N PRO A 162 13.45 -9.60 -4.99
CA PRO A 162 14.46 -8.70 -5.52
C PRO A 162 14.88 -9.18 -6.92
N ALA A 163 14.40 -8.48 -7.95
CA ALA A 163 14.65 -8.68 -9.38
C ALA A 163 14.59 -10.13 -9.92
N GLY A 164 13.47 -10.51 -10.55
CA GLY A 164 13.41 -11.68 -11.42
C GLY A 164 12.04 -11.92 -12.09
N VAL A 165 12.01 -11.96 -13.43
CA VAL A 165 10.78 -12.17 -14.23
C VAL A 165 10.22 -13.62 -14.09
N ALA A 166 11.07 -14.58 -13.74
CA ALA A 166 10.71 -16.01 -13.76
C ALA A 166 9.73 -16.45 -12.67
N VAL A 167 9.75 -15.83 -11.48
CA VAL A 167 8.86 -16.21 -10.37
C VAL A 167 7.44 -15.71 -10.63
N THR A 168 7.31 -14.47 -11.11
CA THR A 168 6.05 -13.86 -11.49
C THR A 168 5.35 -14.66 -12.59
N ASP A 169 6.10 -15.10 -13.61
CA ASP A 169 5.56 -15.92 -14.70
C ASP A 169 5.09 -17.31 -14.22
N PHE A 170 5.79 -17.91 -13.25
CA PHE A 170 5.33 -19.16 -12.63
C PHE A 170 3.95 -18.99 -12.00
N TYR A 171 3.77 -17.97 -11.15
CA TYR A 171 2.48 -17.77 -10.48
C TYR A 171 1.38 -17.35 -11.46
N LYS A 172 1.70 -16.54 -12.47
CA LYS A 172 0.75 -16.24 -13.55
C LYS A 172 0.21 -17.51 -14.19
N GLN A 173 1.11 -18.42 -14.59
CA GLN A 173 0.71 -19.70 -15.17
C GLN A 173 -0.22 -20.48 -14.23
N LYS A 174 0.11 -20.60 -12.94
CA LYS A 174 -0.71 -21.34 -11.98
C LYS A 174 -2.08 -20.71 -11.74
N PHE A 175 -2.16 -19.38 -11.65
CA PHE A 175 -3.44 -18.69 -11.49
C PHE A 175 -4.26 -18.69 -12.78
N ASP A 176 -3.63 -18.66 -13.95
CA ASP A 176 -4.33 -18.74 -15.23
C ASP A 176 -5.05 -20.09 -15.44
N ASP A 177 -4.60 -21.15 -14.78
CA ASP A 177 -5.24 -22.48 -14.81
C ASP A 177 -6.65 -22.49 -14.17
N PHE A 178 -6.93 -21.63 -13.18
CA PHE A 178 -8.22 -21.62 -12.46
C PHE A 178 -8.88 -20.24 -12.28
N TYR A 179 -8.17 -19.14 -12.58
CA TYR A 179 -8.64 -17.76 -12.42
C TYR A 179 -8.10 -16.82 -13.52
N LEU A 180 -8.22 -17.29 -14.77
CA LEU A 180 -7.68 -16.64 -15.96
C LEU A 180 -8.00 -15.15 -16.07
N ASN A 181 -6.96 -14.32 -16.18
CA ASN A 181 -7.05 -12.88 -16.48
C ASN A 181 -7.90 -12.02 -15.52
N GLN A 182 -8.24 -12.52 -14.33
CA GLN A 182 -9.08 -11.82 -13.34
C GLN A 182 -8.29 -11.31 -12.12
N TYR A 183 -6.96 -11.31 -12.21
CA TYR A 183 -6.07 -10.83 -11.17
C TYR A 183 -5.08 -9.81 -11.72
N ASP A 184 -4.54 -9.01 -10.81
CA ASP A 184 -3.44 -8.09 -11.08
C ASP A 184 -2.15 -8.50 -10.40
N ILE A 185 -1.06 -7.89 -10.84
CA ILE A 185 0.27 -8.07 -10.25
C ILE A 185 0.82 -6.70 -9.89
N PHE A 186 1.42 -6.61 -8.72
CA PHE A 186 2.11 -5.43 -8.22
C PHE A 186 3.50 -5.81 -7.71
N ASN A 187 4.54 -5.31 -8.39
CA ASN A 187 5.91 -5.51 -7.94
C ASN A 187 6.30 -4.37 -6.99
N ILE A 188 6.52 -4.70 -5.72
CA ILE A 188 6.82 -3.72 -4.67
C ILE A 188 8.29 -3.33 -4.63
N GLU A 189 9.17 -4.13 -5.24
CA GLU A 189 10.61 -3.87 -5.30
C GLU A 189 10.97 -2.82 -6.35
N THR A 190 10.16 -2.69 -7.41
CA THR A 190 10.41 -1.74 -8.50
C THR A 190 9.45 -0.55 -8.51
N THR A 191 8.40 -0.55 -7.68
CA THR A 191 7.38 0.49 -7.67
C THR A 191 7.48 1.35 -6.41
N SER A 192 8.00 2.56 -6.56
CA SER A 192 8.00 3.54 -5.47
C SER A 192 6.62 4.22 -5.37
N LEU A 193 5.96 4.06 -4.22
CA LEU A 193 4.69 4.70 -3.92
C LEU A 193 4.88 5.93 -3.02
N PRO A 194 4.11 7.01 -3.22
CA PRO A 194 4.15 8.16 -2.31
C PRO A 194 3.55 7.72 -0.97
N TYR A 195 4.12 8.19 0.15
CA TYR A 195 3.67 7.78 1.49
C TYR A 195 3.43 6.26 1.58
N GLU A 196 4.45 5.49 1.17
CA GLU A 196 4.35 4.08 0.76
C GLU A 196 3.39 3.23 1.60
N SER A 197 3.56 3.18 2.92
CA SER A 197 2.73 2.33 3.79
C SER A 197 1.23 2.67 3.76
N ILE A 198 0.88 3.95 3.57
CA ILE A 198 -0.50 4.43 3.49
C ILE A 198 -1.07 4.13 2.10
N THR A 199 -0.39 4.57 1.05
CA THR A 199 -0.83 4.35 -0.33
C THR A 199 -0.94 2.86 -0.63
N TYR A 200 0.00 2.06 -0.16
CA TYR A 200 0.01 0.64 -0.36
C TYR A 200 -1.13 -0.06 0.37
N LEU A 201 -1.41 0.27 1.63
CA LEU A 201 -2.59 -0.26 2.33
C LEU A 201 -3.90 0.08 1.58
N ASN A 202 -4.03 1.32 1.10
CA ASN A 202 -5.20 1.73 0.33
C ASN A 202 -5.29 1.02 -1.02
N THR A 203 -4.15 0.73 -1.65
CA THR A 203 -4.06 -0.10 -2.85
C THR A 203 -4.53 -1.53 -2.57
N LEU A 204 -4.05 -2.16 -1.50
CA LEU A 204 -4.49 -3.52 -1.13
C LEU A 204 -6.00 -3.58 -0.88
N LYS A 205 -6.58 -2.55 -0.25
CA LYS A 205 -8.03 -2.45 0.01
C LYS A 205 -8.90 -2.38 -1.25
N LEU A 206 -8.31 -2.13 -2.43
CA LEU A 206 -9.04 -2.25 -3.70
C LEU A 206 -9.30 -3.72 -4.10
N PHE A 207 -8.62 -4.65 -3.45
CA PHE A 207 -8.72 -6.09 -3.66
C PHE A 207 -9.26 -6.77 -2.41
N LYS A 208 -9.90 -7.93 -2.59
CA LYS A 208 -10.41 -8.73 -1.47
C LYS A 208 -9.43 -9.83 -1.05
N LYS A 209 -8.59 -10.30 -1.98
CA LYS A 209 -7.59 -11.35 -1.74
C LYS A 209 -6.22 -10.92 -2.22
N ILE A 210 -5.20 -11.20 -1.43
CA ILE A 210 -3.80 -10.90 -1.74
C ILE A 210 -2.99 -12.20 -1.69
N PHE A 211 -2.19 -12.45 -2.72
CA PHE A 211 -1.10 -13.43 -2.67
C PHE A 211 0.23 -12.69 -2.64
N TRP A 212 0.95 -12.72 -1.53
CA TRP A 212 2.23 -12.03 -1.38
C TRP A 212 3.36 -13.06 -1.30
N PHE A 213 4.21 -13.05 -2.31
CA PHE A 213 5.32 -13.98 -2.42
C PHE A 213 6.66 -13.24 -2.42
N SER A 214 7.60 -13.76 -1.64
CA SER A 214 8.96 -13.23 -1.52
C SER A 214 9.98 -14.37 -1.36
N GLY A 215 11.26 -14.03 -1.50
CA GLY A 215 12.40 -14.89 -1.22
C GLY A 215 12.75 -14.85 0.27
N SER A 216 14.02 -14.58 0.58
CA SER A 216 14.54 -14.55 1.95
C SER A 216 14.60 -13.16 2.58
N SER A 217 14.26 -12.12 1.82
CA SER A 217 14.33 -10.72 2.26
C SER A 217 13.02 -9.98 2.01
N PRO A 218 11.87 -10.46 2.53
CA PRO A 218 10.58 -9.80 2.34
C PRO A 218 10.55 -8.39 2.95
N ARG A 219 9.67 -7.53 2.42
CA ARG A 219 9.33 -6.20 2.96
C ARG A 219 8.52 -6.27 4.26
N LEU A 220 9.17 -6.76 5.32
CA LEU A 220 8.59 -6.94 6.66
C LEU A 220 8.13 -5.64 7.31
N ASP A 221 8.80 -4.53 6.98
CA ASP A 221 8.40 -3.19 7.38
C ASP A 221 6.97 -2.89 6.92
N LEU A 222 6.61 -3.24 5.68
CA LEU A 222 5.26 -3.08 5.15
C LEU A 222 4.30 -4.13 5.73
N SER A 223 4.66 -5.42 5.71
CA SER A 223 3.78 -6.50 6.19
C SER A 223 3.32 -6.27 7.63
N ASN A 224 4.21 -5.78 8.50
CA ASN A 224 3.90 -5.47 9.90
C ASN A 224 2.91 -4.32 10.06
N LEU A 225 3.00 -3.29 9.21
CA LEU A 225 2.18 -2.10 9.33
C LEU A 225 0.76 -2.28 8.78
N ILE A 226 0.59 -3.18 7.79
CA ILE A 226 -0.64 -3.20 6.98
C ILE A 226 -1.46 -4.48 7.14
N THR A 227 -0.86 -5.63 7.49
CA THR A 227 -1.57 -6.93 7.48
C THR A 227 -2.81 -6.90 8.36
N GLN A 228 -2.67 -6.53 9.64
CA GLN A 228 -3.81 -6.51 10.55
C GLN A 228 -4.89 -5.52 10.11
N LYS A 229 -4.49 -4.35 9.59
CA LYS A 229 -5.44 -3.33 9.09
C LYS A 229 -6.20 -3.83 7.86
N PHE A 230 -5.55 -4.58 6.98
CA PHE A 230 -6.18 -5.18 5.81
C PHE A 230 -7.15 -6.31 6.21
N LEU A 231 -6.75 -7.18 7.14
CA LEU A 231 -7.61 -8.25 7.68
C LEU A 231 -8.84 -7.69 8.40
N GLN A 232 -8.67 -6.64 9.21
CA GLN A 232 -9.78 -5.95 9.89
C GLN A 232 -10.75 -5.28 8.91
N GLY A 233 -10.25 -4.87 7.73
CA GLY A 233 -11.07 -4.36 6.63
C GLY A 233 -11.81 -5.46 5.85
N GLY A 234 -11.72 -6.73 6.27
CA GLY A 234 -12.36 -7.87 5.60
C GLY A 234 -11.53 -8.50 4.47
N GLY A 235 -10.30 -8.03 4.26
CA GLY A 235 -9.37 -8.61 3.30
C GLY A 235 -8.85 -9.98 3.73
N LYS A 236 -8.37 -10.77 2.76
CA LYS A 236 -7.71 -12.06 3.00
C LYS A 236 -6.33 -12.09 2.35
N ILE A 237 -5.32 -12.63 3.03
CA ILE A 237 -3.93 -12.59 2.56
C ILE A 237 -3.24 -13.95 2.74
N ALA A 238 -2.53 -14.38 1.70
CA ALA A 238 -1.69 -15.57 1.72
C ALA A 238 -0.24 -15.16 1.50
N TYR A 239 0.65 -15.62 2.38
CA TYR A 239 2.08 -15.33 2.36
C TYR A 239 2.88 -16.58 2.00
N SER A 240 3.85 -16.44 1.08
CA SER A 240 4.84 -17.47 0.74
C SER A 240 6.23 -16.85 0.70
N MET A 241 7.02 -17.10 1.75
CA MET A 241 8.32 -16.45 1.93
C MET A 241 9.20 -17.19 2.93
N THR A 242 10.49 -16.84 2.94
CA THR A 242 11.46 -17.25 3.97
C THR A 242 11.98 -16.01 4.70
N PHE A 243 12.64 -16.23 5.84
CA PHE A 243 13.19 -15.14 6.64
C PHE A 243 14.69 -15.34 6.86
N GLN A 244 15.48 -14.49 6.22
CA GLN A 244 16.91 -14.40 6.53
C GLN A 244 17.11 -13.72 7.88
N ASP A 245 17.91 -14.33 8.76
CA ASP A 245 18.36 -13.68 9.98
C ASP A 245 19.31 -12.52 9.65
N SER A 246 19.20 -11.41 10.39
CA SER A 246 19.92 -10.17 10.13
C SER A 246 21.44 -10.28 10.33
N SER A 247 21.94 -11.23 11.13
CA SER A 247 23.36 -11.66 11.14
C SER A 247 23.62 -12.87 12.07
N ALA A 248 24.88 -13.32 12.13
CA ALA A 248 25.31 -14.35 13.09
C ALA A 248 25.14 -13.95 14.57
N ASN A 249 25.10 -12.65 14.89
CA ASN A 249 25.12 -12.09 16.25
C ASN A 249 23.83 -11.35 16.65
N PHE A 250 22.96 -11.07 15.70
CA PHE A 250 21.66 -10.44 15.92
C PHE A 250 20.58 -11.42 15.49
N ASP A 251 20.03 -12.15 16.46
CA ASP A 251 18.94 -13.08 16.22
C ASP A 251 17.67 -12.31 15.81
N PHE A 252 16.93 -12.85 14.85
CA PHE A 252 15.69 -12.24 14.39
C PHE A 252 14.62 -12.23 15.49
N SER A 253 13.96 -11.09 15.69
CA SER A 253 12.92 -10.93 16.70
C SER A 253 11.63 -11.65 16.29
N ILE A 254 11.19 -12.61 17.11
CA ILE A 254 9.89 -13.28 16.91
C ILE A 254 8.74 -12.27 16.91
N GLN A 255 8.86 -11.18 17.68
CA GLN A 255 7.85 -10.12 17.75
C GLN A 255 7.62 -9.45 16.39
N THR A 256 8.67 -9.34 15.56
CA THR A 256 8.54 -8.84 14.19
C THR A 256 7.64 -9.75 13.35
N LEU A 257 7.70 -11.07 13.48
CA LEU A 257 6.78 -11.95 12.77
C LEU A 257 5.39 -11.97 13.42
N GLN A 258 5.31 -11.95 14.75
CA GLN A 258 4.05 -11.97 15.49
C GLN A 258 3.16 -10.75 15.22
N ALA A 259 3.73 -9.65 14.72
CA ALA A 259 2.97 -8.49 14.29
C ALA A 259 2.01 -8.80 13.11
N PHE A 260 2.32 -9.81 12.29
CA PHE A 260 1.49 -10.17 11.13
C PHE A 260 1.15 -11.67 11.03
N LEU A 261 1.86 -12.56 11.75
CA LEU A 261 1.66 -14.01 11.73
C LEU A 261 1.23 -14.55 13.11
N PRO A 262 0.24 -15.46 13.16
CA PRO A 262 -0.20 -16.11 14.40
C PRO A 262 0.72 -17.27 14.83
N ILE A 263 1.97 -16.97 15.19
CA ILE A 263 2.95 -17.96 15.67
C ILE A 263 3.32 -17.74 17.13
N GLU A 264 3.62 -18.82 17.86
CA GLU A 264 4.05 -18.77 19.27
C GLU A 264 5.56 -18.62 19.42
N SER A 265 6.32 -19.38 18.63
CA SER A 265 7.78 -19.41 18.72
C SER A 265 8.43 -20.02 17.48
N PHE A 266 9.75 -19.93 17.41
CA PHE A 266 10.57 -20.69 16.47
C PHE A 266 10.91 -22.06 17.06
N ASP A 267 10.91 -23.12 16.24
CA ASP A 267 11.41 -24.44 16.69
C ASP A 267 12.94 -24.46 16.81
N SER A 268 13.62 -23.63 16.01
CA SER A 268 15.06 -23.50 16.00
C SER A 268 15.48 -22.03 16.08
N LYS A 269 16.60 -21.79 16.76
CA LYS A 269 17.13 -20.44 16.97
C LYS A 269 17.50 -19.73 15.66
N LYS A 270 17.93 -20.49 14.64
CA LYS A 270 18.41 -20.01 13.34
C LYS A 270 17.78 -20.82 12.21
N PRO A 271 17.47 -20.23 11.04
CA PRO A 271 17.11 -21.03 9.88
C PRO A 271 18.31 -21.87 9.45
N ILE A 272 18.05 -23.00 8.80
CA ILE A 272 19.11 -23.69 8.07
C ILE A 272 19.49 -22.86 6.83
N SER A 273 20.79 -22.82 6.51
CA SER A 273 21.27 -22.04 5.35
C SER A 273 20.68 -22.56 4.04
N PHE A 274 20.57 -23.88 3.89
CA PHE A 274 20.08 -24.53 2.68
C PHE A 274 19.26 -25.77 3.03
N LEU A 275 17.97 -25.76 2.66
CA LEU A 275 17.16 -26.97 2.56
C LEU A 275 17.33 -27.54 1.15
N PHE A 276 17.82 -28.77 1.01
CA PHE A 276 17.97 -29.42 -0.28
C PHE A 276 16.63 -29.84 -0.88
N SER A 277 16.60 -29.98 -2.21
CA SER A 277 15.45 -30.53 -2.92
C SER A 277 15.10 -31.94 -2.44
N GLY A 278 13.84 -32.34 -2.57
CA GLY A 278 13.32 -33.64 -2.14
C GLY A 278 12.81 -33.68 -0.69
N ALA A 279 12.84 -32.56 0.04
CA ALA A 279 12.11 -32.44 1.30
C ALA A 279 10.59 -32.50 1.04
N ASN A 280 9.87 -33.24 1.88
CA ASN A 280 8.42 -33.43 1.78
C ASN A 280 7.68 -32.40 2.62
N ILE A 281 6.58 -31.88 2.11
CA ILE A 281 5.70 -30.94 2.80
C ILE A 281 4.32 -31.60 2.83
N VAL A 282 3.97 -32.17 3.97
CA VAL A 282 2.81 -33.07 4.12
C VAL A 282 1.69 -32.35 4.83
N SER A 283 0.47 -32.41 4.29
CA SER A 283 -0.69 -31.72 4.86
C SER A 283 -1.08 -32.33 6.20
N SER A 284 -1.54 -31.48 7.12
CA SER A 284 -2.02 -31.92 8.42
C SER A 284 -3.42 -32.54 8.30
N THR A 285 -3.83 -33.32 9.30
CA THR A 285 -5.14 -34.01 9.31
C THR A 285 -6.32 -33.06 9.09
N ASP A 286 -6.26 -31.85 9.68
CA ASP A 286 -7.29 -30.82 9.56
C ASP A 286 -7.36 -30.18 8.17
N PHE A 287 -6.33 -30.39 7.34
CA PHE A 287 -6.19 -29.82 5.99
C PHE A 287 -5.88 -30.91 4.96
N SER A 288 -6.44 -32.10 5.12
CA SER A 288 -6.22 -33.25 4.21
C SER A 288 -6.64 -33.02 2.75
N ASN A 289 -7.41 -31.96 2.47
CA ASN A 289 -7.72 -31.44 1.13
C ASN A 289 -6.53 -30.75 0.45
N PHE A 290 -5.57 -30.25 1.22
CA PHE A 290 -4.35 -29.66 0.69
C PHE A 290 -3.41 -30.75 0.16
N ALA A 291 -2.99 -30.61 -1.10
CA ALA A 291 -2.12 -31.58 -1.76
C ALA A 291 -0.67 -31.51 -1.23
N ASP A 292 -0.09 -32.66 -0.89
CA ASP A 292 1.30 -32.74 -0.43
C ASP A 292 2.28 -32.17 -1.46
N LEU A 293 3.19 -31.29 -1.02
CA LEU A 293 4.21 -30.67 -1.85
C LEU A 293 5.58 -31.34 -1.64
N SER A 294 6.51 -31.09 -2.55
CA SER A 294 7.91 -31.48 -2.38
C SER A 294 8.84 -30.44 -3.00
N THR A 295 9.96 -30.18 -2.33
CA THR A 295 10.92 -29.17 -2.80
C THR A 295 11.59 -29.60 -4.11
N LYS A 296 11.46 -28.78 -5.14
CA LYS A 296 12.04 -28.97 -6.48
C LYS A 296 13.48 -28.47 -6.58
N SER A 297 13.84 -27.51 -5.73
CA SER A 297 15.16 -26.86 -5.73
C SER A 297 15.60 -26.57 -4.31
N THR A 298 16.87 -26.21 -4.15
CA THR A 298 17.41 -25.78 -2.85
C THR A 298 16.79 -24.46 -2.42
N ILE A 299 16.33 -24.38 -1.17
CA ILE A 299 15.71 -23.19 -0.59
C ILE A 299 16.61 -22.65 0.51
N GLY A 300 16.90 -21.35 0.46
CA GLY A 300 17.69 -20.66 1.48
C GLY A 300 16.88 -20.30 2.71
N PHE A 301 17.53 -20.25 3.87
CA PHE A 301 16.98 -19.66 5.10
C PHE A 301 15.64 -20.25 5.56
N VAL A 302 15.49 -21.57 5.50
CA VAL A 302 14.27 -22.26 5.96
C VAL A 302 14.28 -22.44 7.48
N ARG A 303 13.16 -22.14 8.12
CA ARG A 303 12.93 -22.33 9.55
C ARG A 303 11.52 -22.87 9.77
N THR A 304 11.34 -23.74 10.76
CA THR A 304 10.01 -24.18 11.21
C THR A 304 9.55 -23.39 12.44
N PHE A 305 8.25 -23.35 12.64
CA PHE A 305 7.59 -22.48 13.61
C PHE A 305 6.61 -23.30 14.45
N LYS A 306 6.24 -22.77 15.62
CA LYS A 306 5.07 -23.27 16.36
C LYS A 306 3.89 -22.36 16.11
N THR A 307 2.82 -22.93 15.57
CA THR A 307 1.56 -22.22 15.35
C THR A 307 0.87 -21.88 16.67
N SER A 308 0.13 -20.77 16.71
CA SER A 308 -0.71 -20.43 17.85
C SER A 308 -1.94 -21.32 17.87
N ASN A 309 -2.06 -22.17 18.88
CA ASN A 309 -3.21 -23.08 19.04
C ASN A 309 -4.53 -22.32 19.33
N ILE A 310 -4.44 -21.05 19.69
CA ILE A 310 -5.61 -20.20 20.02
C ILE A 310 -6.15 -19.51 18.78
N THR A 311 -5.27 -19.07 17.88
CA THR A 311 -5.62 -18.17 16.77
C THR A 311 -5.39 -18.78 15.38
N SER A 312 -4.76 -19.95 15.30
CA SER A 312 -4.42 -20.62 14.04
C SER A 312 -4.37 -22.14 14.16
N LYS A 313 -4.25 -22.78 13.01
CA LYS A 313 -3.97 -24.21 12.89
C LYS A 313 -2.81 -24.42 11.93
N LYS A 314 -2.00 -25.44 12.19
CA LYS A 314 -1.00 -25.93 11.23
C LYS A 314 -1.67 -26.50 9.98
N VAL A 315 -1.17 -26.11 8.81
CA VAL A 315 -1.57 -26.67 7.50
C VAL A 315 -0.57 -27.72 7.00
N TYR A 316 0.73 -27.47 7.15
CA TYR A 316 1.77 -28.38 6.65
C TYR A 316 2.88 -28.63 7.67
N ASP A 317 3.38 -29.87 7.70
CA ASP A 317 4.65 -30.26 8.30
C ASP A 317 5.72 -30.45 7.21
N LEU A 318 6.90 -29.88 7.43
CA LEU A 318 8.10 -30.18 6.66
C LEU A 318 8.74 -31.46 7.22
N THR A 319 9.11 -32.39 6.34
CA THR A 319 9.85 -33.61 6.70
C THR A 319 11.03 -33.82 5.76
N SER A 320 12.24 -33.86 6.34
CA SER A 320 13.49 -34.11 5.61
C SER A 320 14.59 -34.62 6.54
N GLN A 321 15.74 -35.00 5.98
CA GLN A 321 16.93 -35.33 6.78
C GLN A 321 17.54 -34.10 7.49
N GLN A 322 17.26 -32.89 7.01
CA GLN A 322 17.90 -31.66 7.48
C GLN A 322 17.05 -30.89 8.50
N LEU A 323 15.73 -30.91 8.31
CA LEU A 323 14.77 -30.12 9.10
C LEU A 323 13.40 -30.79 9.09
N ASN A 324 12.75 -30.79 10.25
CA ASN A 324 11.40 -31.32 10.46
C ASN A 324 10.63 -30.37 11.39
N GLY A 325 9.34 -30.17 11.13
CA GLY A 325 8.48 -29.32 11.96
C GLY A 325 7.42 -28.56 11.16
N GLU A 326 6.65 -27.71 11.84
CA GLU A 326 5.55 -27.00 11.19
C GLU A 326 6.10 -25.91 10.26
N ILE A 327 5.56 -25.86 9.04
CA ILE A 327 6.04 -24.93 8.00
C ILE A 327 4.95 -24.06 7.40
N ALA A 328 3.67 -24.41 7.62
CA ALA A 328 2.56 -23.60 7.17
C ALA A 328 1.41 -23.57 8.17
N LEU A 329 0.64 -22.50 8.12
CA LEU A 329 -0.51 -22.26 8.99
C LEU A 329 -1.65 -21.55 8.27
N MET A 330 -2.82 -21.65 8.87
CA MET A 330 -3.99 -20.86 8.54
C MET A 330 -4.63 -20.34 9.82
N ASN A 331 -5.02 -19.07 9.86
CA ASN A 331 -5.72 -18.54 11.02
C ASN A 331 -7.15 -19.12 11.13
N ASN A 332 -7.71 -19.12 12.34
CA ASN A 332 -9.02 -19.74 12.60
C ASN A 332 -10.18 -19.09 11.82
N THR A 333 -10.02 -17.84 11.39
CA THR A 333 -11.00 -17.11 10.59
C THR A 333 -10.87 -17.35 9.08
N LYS A 334 -9.89 -18.14 8.62
CA LYS A 334 -9.63 -18.42 7.20
C LYS A 334 -9.44 -17.14 6.37
N THR A 335 -8.73 -16.17 6.95
CA THR A 335 -8.38 -14.88 6.32
C THR A 335 -6.88 -14.70 6.15
N LEU A 336 -6.05 -15.50 6.82
CA LEU A 336 -4.60 -15.50 6.67
C LEU A 336 -4.08 -16.93 6.47
N PHE A 337 -3.32 -17.12 5.40
CA PHE A 337 -2.48 -18.30 5.16
C PHE A 337 -1.01 -17.89 5.16
N PHE A 338 -0.14 -18.71 5.72
CA PHE A 338 1.30 -18.51 5.63
C PHE A 338 2.00 -19.84 5.42
N ILE A 339 2.98 -19.84 4.53
CA ILE A 339 3.97 -20.92 4.40
C ILE A 339 5.38 -20.32 4.40
N GLY A 340 6.24 -20.87 5.26
CA GLY A 340 7.65 -20.51 5.42
C GLY A 340 8.56 -21.03 4.31
N LEU A 341 8.03 -21.16 3.09
CA LEU A 341 8.72 -21.64 1.90
C LEU A 341 8.24 -20.86 0.68
N PRO A 342 9.13 -20.59 -0.30
CA PRO A 342 8.74 -20.17 -1.64
C PRO A 342 7.98 -21.28 -2.37
N LEU A 343 6.67 -21.11 -2.58
CA LEU A 343 5.83 -22.14 -3.20
C LEU A 343 6.31 -22.53 -4.59
N HIS A 344 6.82 -21.58 -5.39
CA HIS A 344 7.40 -21.88 -6.71
C HIS A 344 8.57 -22.87 -6.66
N GLN A 345 9.28 -22.97 -5.53
CA GLN A 345 10.35 -23.94 -5.31
C GLN A 345 9.85 -25.28 -4.71
N CYS A 346 8.56 -25.39 -4.40
CA CYS A 346 7.90 -26.57 -3.84
C CYS A 346 7.06 -27.34 -4.87
N ASP A 347 7.25 -27.08 -6.17
CA ASP A 347 6.47 -27.66 -7.26
C ASP A 347 7.11 -28.94 -7.86
N ALA A 348 7.79 -29.78 -7.06
CA ALA A 348 8.38 -31.02 -7.58
C ALA A 348 7.31 -32.02 -8.06
N ASN A 349 6.14 -31.98 -7.42
CA ASN A 349 4.97 -32.81 -7.76
C ASN A 349 4.06 -32.15 -8.81
N GLY A 350 4.35 -30.91 -9.24
CA GLY A 350 3.54 -30.17 -10.22
C GLY A 350 2.17 -29.69 -9.72
N ASN A 351 1.95 -29.68 -8.41
CA ASN A 351 0.65 -29.48 -7.76
C ASN A 351 0.53 -28.20 -6.92
N VAL A 352 1.47 -27.26 -7.03
CA VAL A 352 1.35 -25.94 -6.37
C VAL A 352 0.09 -25.20 -6.83
N GLY A 353 -0.34 -25.38 -8.08
CA GLY A 353 -1.60 -24.85 -8.59
C GLY A 353 -2.81 -25.32 -7.80
N ASN A 354 -2.86 -26.61 -7.43
CA ASN A 354 -3.94 -27.17 -6.60
C ASN A 354 -3.97 -26.54 -5.20
N VAL A 355 -2.80 -26.28 -4.61
CA VAL A 355 -2.70 -25.63 -3.31
C VAL A 355 -3.16 -24.17 -3.39
N LEU A 356 -2.77 -23.43 -4.44
CA LEU A 356 -3.25 -22.06 -4.66
C LEU A 356 -4.77 -22.04 -4.88
N GLN A 357 -5.31 -22.99 -5.65
CA GLN A 357 -6.75 -23.12 -5.84
C GLN A 357 -7.47 -23.39 -4.50
N GLU A 358 -6.94 -24.28 -3.68
CA GLU A 358 -7.52 -24.58 -2.35
C GLU A 358 -7.52 -23.33 -1.45
N ILE A 359 -6.40 -22.60 -1.38
CA ILE A 359 -6.30 -21.36 -0.61
C ILE A 359 -7.28 -20.31 -1.11
N PHE A 360 -7.29 -20.03 -2.41
CA PHE A 360 -8.00 -18.87 -2.94
C PHE A 360 -9.48 -19.15 -3.20
N ILE A 361 -9.83 -20.28 -3.80
CA ILE A 361 -11.22 -20.64 -4.11
C ILE A 361 -11.93 -21.15 -2.85
N ASN A 362 -11.42 -22.22 -2.24
CA ASN A 362 -12.17 -22.93 -1.20
C ASN A 362 -12.07 -22.24 0.17
N GLU A 363 -10.88 -21.79 0.55
CA GLU A 363 -10.66 -21.17 1.86
C GLU A 363 -10.97 -19.66 1.83
N PHE A 364 -10.49 -18.95 0.81
CA PHE A 364 -10.70 -17.50 0.71
C PHE A 364 -12.00 -17.11 0.01
N GLY A 365 -12.67 -18.02 -0.70
CA GLY A 365 -13.94 -17.73 -1.39
C GLY A 365 -13.76 -16.78 -2.57
N LEU A 366 -12.70 -16.98 -3.35
CA LEU A 366 -12.53 -16.36 -4.66
C LEU A 366 -13.46 -17.07 -5.65
N ASN A 367 -14.31 -16.29 -6.33
CA ASN A 367 -15.33 -16.78 -7.25
C ASN A 367 -15.19 -16.07 -8.61
#